data_AF-A0A5S9M4H9-F1
#
_entry.id   AF-A0A5S9M4H9-F1
#
_cell.length_a   1.000
_cell.length_b   1.000
_cell.length_c   1.000
_cell.angle_alpha   90.00
_cell.angle_beta   90.00
_cell.angle_gamma   90.00
#
_symmetry.space_group_name_H-M   'P 1'
#
loop_
_entity.id
_entity.type
_entity.pdbx_description
1 polymer ?
#
loop_
_entity_poly.entity_id
_entity_poly.type
_entity_poly.pdbx_seq_one_letter_code
_entity_poly.pdbx_strand_id
1 'polypeptide(L)' 'MTTKNAGIETDILGRTTVSGVFACGDNLGGPAQLVLAAAAGSQAGMGVIHELVQEEFQEKKHLYEKRCSVVSDFPFC' A
#
# COMPACT_ATOMS: atom_id res chain seq x y z
N MET A 1 -6.78 15.73 9.37
CA MET A 1 -5.37 15.35 9.29
C MET A 1 -4.75 16.17 8.16
N THR A 2 -4.15 17.30 8.50
CA THR A 2 -3.61 18.26 7.53
C THR A 2 -2.24 18.74 8.00
N THR A 3 -1.28 18.82 7.09
CA THR A 3 0.05 19.34 7.37
C THR A 3 -0.03 20.80 7.79
N LYS A 4 1.06 21.34 8.35
CA LYS A 4 1.19 22.76 8.68
C LYS A 4 0.92 23.70 7.49
N ASN A 5 1.03 23.17 6.27
CA ASN A 5 0.82 23.91 5.02
C ASN A 5 -0.58 23.66 4.42
N ALA A 6 -1.52 23.13 5.22
CA ALA A 6 -2.88 22.75 4.81
C ALA A 6 -2.98 21.65 3.73
N GLY A 7 -1.89 20.95 3.44
CA GLY A 7 -1.92 19.72 2.63
C GLY A 7 -2.42 18.53 3.44
N ILE A 8 -2.69 17.39 2.80
CA ILE A 8 -3.03 16.12 3.46
C ILE A 8 -1.75 15.46 3.97
N GLU A 9 -1.75 14.97 5.21
CA GLU A 9 -0.61 14.20 5.72
C GLU A 9 -0.59 12.81 5.10
N THR A 10 0.56 12.42 4.56
CA THR A 10 0.79 11.10 3.96
C THR A 10 2.11 10.50 4.44
N ASP A 11 2.21 9.17 4.37
CA ASP A 11 3.49 8.46 4.53
C ASP A 11 4.35 8.50 3.25
N ILE A 12 5.47 7.76 3.26
CA ILE A 12 6.42 7.69 2.12
C ILE A 12 5.83 7.06 0.85
N LEU A 13 4.72 6.34 0.96
CA LEU A 13 4.00 5.69 -0.13
C LEU A 13 2.73 6.47 -0.51
N GLY A 14 2.52 7.67 0.03
CA GLY A 14 1.35 8.48 -0.26
C GLY A 14 0.08 8.04 0.47
N ARG A 15 0.16 7.14 1.46
CA ARG A 15 -0.99 6.68 2.26
C ARG A 15 -1.41 7.75 3.25
N THR A 16 -2.71 8.01 3.32
CA THR A 16 -3.30 8.87 4.36
C THR A 16 -3.59 8.06 5.63
N THR A 17 -4.17 8.70 6.65
CA THR A 17 -4.65 7.97 7.84
C THR A 17 -5.89 7.12 7.61
N VAL A 18 -6.58 7.31 6.48
CA VAL A 18 -7.74 6.49 6.13
C VAL A 18 -7.25 5.35 5.22
N SER A 19 -7.52 4.10 5.63
CA SER A 19 -7.12 2.91 4.88
C SER A 19 -7.68 2.95 3.46
N GLY A 20 -6.89 2.54 2.47
CA GLY A 20 -7.26 2.58 1.05
C GLY A 20 -7.35 3.98 0.44
N VAL A 21 -7.05 5.06 1.18
CA VAL A 21 -7.06 6.43 0.66
C VAL A 21 -5.62 6.96 0.56
N PHE A 22 -5.26 7.37 -0.65
CA PHE A 22 -3.95 7.90 -1.00
C PHE A 22 -4.06 9.35 -1.49
N ALA A 23 -3.03 10.15 -1.24
CA ALA A 23 -2.95 11.51 -1.74
C ALA A 23 -1.59 11.75 -2.43
N CYS A 24 -1.62 12.52 -3.52
CA CYS A 24 -0.45 12.86 -4.33
C CYS A 24 -0.61 14.26 -4.96
N GLY A 25 0.39 14.70 -5.74
CA GLY A 25 0.42 16.04 -6.34
C GLY A 25 1.17 17.04 -5.48
N ASP A 26 0.68 18.28 -5.39
CA ASP A 26 1.30 19.36 -4.60
C ASP A 26 1.13 19.21 -3.08
N ASN A 27 0.74 18.02 -2.64
CA ASN A 27 0.41 17.67 -1.26
C ASN A 27 1.60 17.80 -0.28
N LEU A 28 2.84 17.61 -0.77
CA LEU A 28 4.07 17.60 0.01
C LEU A 28 4.58 19.01 0.41
N GLY A 29 3.88 20.08 0.04
CA GLY A 29 4.24 21.45 0.44
C GLY A 29 5.55 21.97 -0.18
N GLY A 30 6.05 21.32 -1.23
CA GLY A 30 7.17 21.76 -2.06
C GLY A 30 6.75 22.76 -3.14
N PRO A 31 7.66 23.17 -4.04
CA PRO A 31 7.33 24.05 -5.15
C PRO A 31 6.32 23.36 -6.08
N ALA A 32 5.29 24.10 -6.52
CA ALA A 32 4.30 23.60 -7.46
C ALA A 32 4.97 23.35 -8.83
N GLN A 33 5.32 22.09 -9.08
CA GLN A 33 6.02 21.65 -10.28
C GLN A 33 5.43 20.33 -10.76
N LEU A 34 5.10 20.27 -12.06
CA LEU A 34 4.48 19.09 -12.67
C LEU A 34 5.29 17.80 -12.44
N VAL A 35 6.63 17.89 -12.48
CA VAL A 35 7.50 16.73 -12.27
C VAL A 35 7.42 16.17 -10.85
N LEU A 36 7.28 17.03 -9.83
CA LEU A 36 7.15 16.61 -8.44
C LEU A 36 5.76 16.01 -8.19
N ALA A 37 4.72 16.62 -8.75
CA ALA A 37 3.37 16.09 -8.69
C ALA A 37 3.27 14.70 -9.35
N ALA A 38 3.89 14.52 -10.52
CA ALA A 38 3.96 13.23 -11.22
C ALA A 38 4.76 12.19 -10.43
N ALA A 39 5.90 12.57 -9.84
CA ALA A 39 6.69 11.69 -9.00
C ALA A 39 5.90 11.22 -7.77
N ALA A 40 5.22 12.14 -7.08
CA ALA A 40 4.34 11.81 -5.96
C ALA A 40 3.17 10.90 -6.40
N GLY A 41 2.64 11.09 -7.60
CA GLY A 41 1.64 10.21 -8.21
C GLY A 41 2.16 8.78 -8.41
N SER A 42 3.39 8.63 -8.92
CA SER A 42 4.03 7.32 -9.05
C SER A 42 4.25 6.64 -7.70
N GLN A 43 4.68 7.39 -6.68
CA GLN A 43 4.84 6.85 -5.32
C GLN A 43 3.51 6.36 -4.74
N ALA A 44 2.43 7.14 -4.87
CA ALA A 44 1.09 6.73 -4.46
C ALA A 44 0.62 5.48 -5.21
N GLY A 45 0.86 5.42 -6.53
CA GLY A 45 0.55 4.24 -7.34
C GLY A 45 1.29 2.98 -6.87
N MET A 46 2.59 3.10 -6.55
CA MET A 46 3.36 2.01 -5.94
C MET A 46 2.78 1.59 -4.58
N GLY A 47 2.33 2.55 -3.77
CA GLY A 47 1.66 2.31 -2.50
C GLY A 47 0.37 1.49 -2.65
N VAL A 48 -0.48 1.85 -3.62
CA VAL A 48 -1.72 1.12 -3.94
C VAL A 48 -1.40 -0.32 -4.35
N ILE A 49 -0.46 -0.50 -5.27
CA ILE A 49 -0.06 -1.84 -5.74
C ILE A 49 0.48 -2.66 -4.56
N HIS A 50 1.33 -2.05 -3.74
CA HIS A 50 1.90 -2.73 -2.56
C HIS A 50 0.81 -3.19 -1.59
N GLU A 51 -0.19 -2.36 -1.29
CA GLU A 51 -1.30 -2.72 -0.39
C GLU A 51 -2.12 -3.89 -0.95
N LEU A 52 -2.56 -3.80 -2.21
CA LEU A 52 -3.35 -4.85 -2.86
C LEU A 52 -2.58 -6.18 -2.98
N VAL A 53 -1.31 -6.13 -3.40
CA VAL A 53 -0.48 -7.34 -3.55
C VAL A 53 -0.18 -7.96 -2.18
N GLN A 54 0.04 -7.15 -1.15
CA GLN A 54 0.26 -7.65 0.21
C GLN A 54 -0.98 -8.38 0.74
N GLU A 55 -2.17 -7.84 0.52
CA GLU A 55 -3.44 -8.48 0.86
C GLU A 55 -3.60 -9.84 0.16
N GLU A 56 -3.39 -9.89 -1.16
CA GLU A 56 -3.45 -11.15 -1.92
C GLU A 56 -2.41 -12.17 -1.44
N PHE A 57 -1.20 -11.72 -1.13
CA PHE A 57 -0.13 -12.61 -0.68
C PHE A 57 -0.43 -13.22 0.69
N GLN A 58 -1.01 -12.44 1.61
CA GLN A 58 -1.40 -12.94 2.92
C GLN A 58 -2.58 -13.92 2.83
N GLU A 59 -3.57 -13.66 1.98
CA GLU A 59 -4.68 -14.58 1.76
C GLU A 59 -4.18 -15.92 1.19
N LYS A 60 -3.33 -15.88 0.16
CA LYS A 60 -2.76 -17.10 -0.42
C LYS A 60 -1.88 -17.84 0.57
N LYS A 61 -1.06 -17.15 1.36
CA LYS A 61 -0.25 -17.78 2.41
C LYS A 61 -1.13 -18.55 3.38
N HIS A 62 -2.26 -17.98 3.81
CA HIS A 62 -3.22 -18.66 4.68
C HIS A 62 -3.79 -19.93 4.03
N LEU A 63 -4.11 -19.88 2.73
CA LEU A 63 -4.59 -21.05 1.98
C LEU A 63 -3.52 -22.14 1.83
N TYR A 64 -2.27 -21.78 1.50
CA TYR A 64 -1.17 -22.73 1.36
C TYR A 64 -0.79 -23.38 2.69
N GLU A 65 -0.77 -22.62 3.78
CA GLU A 65 -0.48 -23.16 5.11
C GLU A 65 -1.54 -24.16 5.57
N LYS A 66 -2.83 -23.85 5.33
CA LYS A 66 -3.91 -24.81 5.58
C LYS A 66 -3.87 -26.03 4.66
N ARG A 67 -3.43 -25.87 3.41
CA ARG A 67 -3.22 -27.00 2.51
C ARG A 67 -2.09 -27.92 3.02
N CYS A 68 -1.00 -27.35 3.53
CA CYS A 68 0.14 -28.11 4.03
C CYS A 68 -0.21 -28.93 5.29
N SER A 69 -0.96 -28.34 6.24
CA SER A 69 -1.43 -29.08 7.43
C SER A 69 -2.30 -30.29 7.07
N VAL A 70 -3.15 -30.19 6.04
CA VAL A 70 -4.01 -31.31 5.61
C VAL A 70 -3.22 -32.38 4.85
N VAL A 71 -2.10 -32.02 4.19
CA VAL A 71 -1.23 -32.99 3.50
C VAL A 71 -0.33 -33.74 4.50
N SER A 72 0.06 -33.12 5.61
CA SER A 72 0.76 -33.82 6.72
C SER A 72 -0.13 -34.78 7.52
N ASP A 73 -1.46 -34.65 7.42
CA ASP A 73 -2.42 -35.54 8.08
C ASP A 73 -2.78 -36.77 7.22
N PHE A 74 -2.28 -36.86 5.98
CA PHE A 74 -2.42 -38.08 5.18
C PHE A 74 -1.31 -39.06 5.58
N PRO A 75 -1.65 -40.24 6.14
CA PRO A 75 -0.63 -41.24 6.44
C PRO A 75 -0.11 -41.73 5.10
N PHE A 76 1.11 -41.35 4.74
CA PHE A 76 1.88 -42.13 3.79
C PHE A 76 2.29 -43.41 4.52
N CYS A 77 1.41 -44.41 4.48
CA CYS A 77 1.65 -45.79 4.87
C CYS A 77 1.02 -46.72 3.82
#